data_AF-A0A4Q8QB85-F1
#
_entry.id   AF-A0A4Q8QB85-F1
#
_cell.length_a   1.000
_cell.length_b   1.000
_cell.length_c   1.000
_cell.angle_alpha   90.00
_cell.angle_beta   90.00
_cell.angle_gamma   90.00
#
_symmetry.space_group_name_H-M   'P 1'
#
loop_
_entity.id
_entity.type
_entity.pdbx_description
1 polymer ?
#
loop_
_entity_poly.entity_id
_entity_poly.type
_entity_poly.pdbx_seq_one_letter_code
_entity_poly.pdbx_strand_id
1 'polypeptide(L)'
;MAISNLRDLLIWLLAILIIRNYNKREINWYVFAVFCSIALYMLRPFMLATVWLAVIFFEIGPFIKNLITKINVKRIASFLVFVLALGIVVFFASPTIGKKIRSYQYNATYLVTKGYEERAKQRRADGVIDASNMPKAIFMSHVRYVLTPMPHAIVERMFSSELSTEYGITSEALRLYTQLVYYFILIWLLFNLRTVYRSLRILVFEQKAFLLWLLAFLPIYSIAHFGGSHQRLKLPFQLLLLILFIYSRHFKKMREI
;
A
#
# COMPACT_ATOMS: atom_id res chain seq x y z
N MET A 1 4.70 -5.54 -22.42
CA MET A 1 4.88 -5.70 -20.95
C MET A 1 5.78 -4.63 -20.33
N ALA A 2 6.88 -4.20 -20.99
CA ALA A 2 7.88 -3.25 -20.46
C ALA A 2 7.34 -1.87 -20.03
N ILE A 3 6.46 -1.24 -20.81
CA ILE A 3 5.91 0.10 -20.52
C ILE A 3 5.10 0.12 -19.20
N SER A 4 4.42 -0.99 -18.88
CA SER A 4 3.63 -1.14 -17.66
C SER A 4 4.50 -1.16 -16.40
N ASN A 5 5.74 -1.66 -16.52
CA ASN A 5 6.67 -1.75 -15.39
C ASN A 5 7.38 -0.41 -15.12
N LEU A 6 7.73 0.34 -16.17
CA LEU A 6 8.33 1.67 -16.03
C LEU A 6 7.37 2.66 -15.34
N ARG A 7 6.08 2.61 -15.70
CA ARG A 7 5.05 3.43 -15.06
C ARG A 7 4.94 3.15 -13.56
N ASP A 8 4.95 1.88 -13.18
CA ASP A 8 4.88 1.51 -11.76
C ASP A 8 6.13 1.99 -11.02
N LEU A 9 7.34 1.75 -11.55
CA LEU A 9 8.59 2.27 -10.97
C LEU A 9 8.55 3.80 -10.78
N LEU A 10 8.02 4.53 -11.77
CA LEU A 10 7.87 5.98 -11.67
C LEU A 10 6.88 6.37 -10.56
N ILE A 11 5.77 5.66 -10.41
CA ILE A 11 4.82 5.89 -9.30
C ILE A 11 5.50 5.70 -7.94
N TRP A 12 6.31 4.65 -7.80
CA TRP A 12 7.07 4.37 -6.58
C TRP A 12 8.11 5.45 -6.29
N LEU A 13 8.87 5.86 -7.32
CA LEU A 13 9.87 6.92 -7.20
C LEU A 13 9.22 8.24 -6.78
N LEU A 14 8.12 8.63 -7.43
CA LEU A 14 7.38 9.85 -7.09
C LEU A 14 6.84 9.81 -5.66
N ALA A 15 6.30 8.67 -5.20
CA ALA A 15 5.82 8.51 -3.82
C ALA A 15 6.96 8.72 -2.80
N ILE A 16 8.13 8.12 -3.04
CA ILE A 16 9.31 8.29 -2.19
C ILE A 16 9.79 9.74 -2.19
N LEU A 17 9.85 10.37 -3.37
CA LEU A 17 10.26 11.78 -3.50
C LEU A 17 9.29 12.72 -2.79
N ILE A 18 7.98 12.48 -2.84
CA ILE A 18 6.99 13.28 -2.11
C ILE A 18 7.27 13.18 -0.60
N ILE A 19 7.37 11.97 -0.06
CA ILE A 19 7.58 11.73 1.38
C ILE A 19 8.90 12.37 1.86
N ARG A 20 9.99 12.14 1.14
CA ARG A 20 11.33 12.63 1.50
C ARG A 20 11.41 14.16 1.43
N ASN A 21 10.94 14.76 0.33
CA ASN A 21 11.08 16.21 0.14
C ASN A 21 10.13 17.00 1.03
N TYR A 22 8.96 16.44 1.36
CA TYR A 22 8.07 17.04 2.35
C TYR A 22 8.73 17.16 3.74
N ASN A 23 9.49 16.15 4.16
CA ASN A 23 10.14 16.12 5.48
C ASN A 23 11.28 17.15 5.64
N LYS A 24 11.84 17.68 4.54
CA LYS A 24 12.93 18.68 4.60
C LYS A 24 12.51 20.04 5.14
N ARG A 25 11.21 20.38 5.08
CA ARG A 25 10.64 21.63 5.63
C ARG A 25 11.20 22.94 5.05
N GLU A 26 11.77 22.91 3.85
CA GLU A 26 12.16 24.14 3.12
C GLU A 26 11.22 24.35 1.93
N ILE A 27 10.99 25.62 1.57
CA ILE A 27 10.02 26.00 0.54
C ILE A 27 10.32 25.36 -0.82
N ASN A 28 11.60 25.28 -1.21
CA ASN A 28 12.02 24.70 -2.48
C ASN A 28 11.64 23.21 -2.56
N TRP A 29 11.80 22.48 -1.47
CA TRP A 29 11.45 21.05 -1.41
C TRP A 29 9.94 20.83 -1.37
N TYR A 30 9.17 21.75 -0.77
CA TYR A 30 7.71 21.70 -0.84
C TYR A 30 7.20 21.92 -2.26
N VAL A 31 7.73 22.91 -2.98
CA VAL A 31 7.39 23.14 -4.39
C VAL A 31 7.69 21.89 -5.22
N PHE A 32 8.85 21.27 -5.01
CA PHE A 32 9.20 20.03 -5.69
C PHE A 32 8.27 18.85 -5.32
N ALA A 33 7.86 18.72 -4.06
CA ALA A 33 6.89 17.71 -3.63
C ALA A 33 5.50 17.94 -4.25
N VAL A 34 5.08 19.19 -4.43
CA VAL A 34 3.84 19.55 -5.15
C VAL A 34 3.95 19.17 -6.63
N PHE A 35 5.07 19.47 -7.28
CA PHE A 35 5.30 19.04 -8.66
C PHE A 35 5.23 17.51 -8.81
N CYS A 36 5.91 16.76 -7.92
CA CYS A 36 5.83 15.30 -7.88
C CYS A 36 4.40 14.81 -7.62
N SER A 37 3.64 15.53 -6.78
CA SER A 37 2.24 15.21 -6.50
C SER A 37 1.36 15.38 -7.72
N ILE A 38 1.54 16.46 -8.50
CA ILE A 38 0.81 16.66 -9.77
C ILE A 38 1.15 15.54 -10.75
N ALA A 39 2.43 15.20 -10.91
CA ALA A 39 2.85 14.09 -11.77
C ALA A 39 2.22 12.74 -11.32
N LEU A 40 2.26 12.45 -10.02
CA LEU A 40 1.65 11.23 -9.47
C LEU A 40 0.12 11.24 -9.60
N TYR A 41 -0.53 12.40 -9.48
CA TYR A 41 -1.96 12.56 -9.73
C TYR A 41 -2.32 12.16 -11.16
N MET A 42 -1.56 12.65 -12.15
CA MET A 42 -1.79 12.34 -13.56
C MET A 42 -1.63 10.84 -13.84
N LEU A 43 -0.67 10.18 -13.19
CA LEU A 43 -0.44 8.74 -13.33
C LEU A 43 -1.49 7.89 -12.61
N ARG A 44 -1.66 8.11 -11.30
CA ARG A 44 -2.63 7.40 -10.44
C ARG A 44 -3.06 8.29 -9.25
N PRO A 45 -4.22 8.96 -9.35
CA PRO A 45 -4.74 9.82 -8.28
C PRO A 45 -4.91 9.12 -6.93
N PHE A 46 -5.30 7.85 -6.98
CA PHE A 46 -5.52 7.05 -5.78
C PHE A 46 -4.21 6.78 -5.02
N MET A 47 -3.11 6.57 -5.75
CA MET A 47 -1.79 6.39 -5.13
C MET A 47 -1.36 7.67 -4.43
N LEU A 48 -1.55 8.82 -5.07
CA LEU A 48 -1.29 10.12 -4.45
C LEU A 48 -2.08 10.30 -3.15
N ALA A 49 -3.37 9.98 -3.15
CA ALA A 49 -4.20 10.08 -1.95
C ALA A 49 -3.64 9.25 -0.80
N THR A 50 -3.24 7.99 -1.05
CA THR A 50 -2.64 7.13 -0.03
C THR A 50 -1.30 7.65 0.50
N VAL A 51 -0.47 8.25 -0.36
CA VAL A 51 0.81 8.87 0.06
C VAL A 51 0.55 10.05 0.99
N TRP A 52 -0.35 10.96 0.61
CA TRP A 52 -0.66 12.13 1.44
C TRP A 52 -1.36 11.75 2.74
N LEU A 53 -2.25 10.76 2.73
CA LEU A 53 -2.84 10.24 3.97
C LEU A 53 -1.76 9.72 4.92
N ALA A 54 -0.76 9.00 4.41
CA ALA A 54 0.35 8.51 5.22
C ALA A 54 1.21 9.65 5.79
N VAL A 55 1.50 10.68 4.99
CA VAL A 55 2.23 11.89 5.43
C VAL A 55 1.46 12.66 6.50
N ILE A 56 0.16 12.92 6.24
CA ILE A 56 -0.73 13.65 7.15
C ILE A 56 -0.87 12.91 8.49
N PHE A 57 -1.06 11.59 8.46
CA PHE A 57 -1.21 10.78 9.66
C PHE A 57 -0.05 10.97 10.66
N PHE A 58 1.19 11.09 10.17
CA PHE A 58 2.36 11.30 11.02
C PHE A 58 2.66 12.77 11.35
N GLU A 59 2.15 13.73 10.58
CA GLU A 59 2.30 15.17 10.89
C GLU A 59 1.23 15.70 11.84
N ILE A 60 0.03 15.10 11.89
CA ILE A 60 -1.07 15.59 12.76
C ILE A 60 -0.61 15.74 14.22
N GLY A 61 0.07 14.73 14.77
CA GLY A 61 0.54 14.76 16.16
C GLY A 61 1.53 15.92 16.44
N PRO A 62 2.68 15.99 15.72
CA PRO A 62 3.60 17.12 15.81
C PRO A 62 2.93 18.47 15.54
N PHE A 63 1.99 18.55 14.60
CA PHE A 63 1.26 19.78 14.28
C PHE A 63 0.43 20.25 15.48
N ILE A 64 -0.42 19.39 16.05
CA ILE A 64 -1.22 19.69 17.24
C ILE A 64 -0.32 20.13 18.40
N LYS A 65 0.78 19.40 18.65
CA LYS A 65 1.73 19.77 19.72
C LYS A 65 2.33 21.16 19.51
N ASN A 66 2.70 21.51 18.28
CA ASN A 66 3.28 22.82 17.97
C ASN A 66 2.25 23.94 18.02
N LEU A 67 1.00 23.69 17.58
CA LEU A 67 -0.09 24.64 17.67
C LEU A 67 -0.37 25.06 19.12
N ILE A 68 -0.29 24.09 20.05
CA ILE A 68 -0.50 24.30 21.49
C ILE A 68 0.71 24.98 22.16
N THR A 69 1.94 24.68 21.72
CA THR A 69 3.14 25.08 22.48
C THR A 69 3.74 26.42 22.05
N LYS A 70 3.82 26.73 20.74
CA LYS A 70 4.31 28.02 20.23
C LYS A 70 3.78 28.28 18.81
N ILE A 71 3.12 29.43 18.61
CA ILE A 71 2.72 29.90 17.28
C ILE A 71 3.98 30.28 16.49
N ASN A 72 4.48 29.35 15.67
CA ASN A 72 5.53 29.65 14.71
C ASN A 72 4.87 30.12 13.40
N VAL A 73 4.74 31.44 13.26
CA VAL A 73 4.09 32.12 12.12
C VAL A 73 4.66 31.65 10.78
N LYS A 74 5.98 31.45 10.65
CA LYS A 74 6.60 30.96 9.40
C LYS A 74 6.11 29.57 9.02
N ARG A 75 5.98 28.68 10.00
CA ARG A 75 5.53 27.30 9.77
C ARG A 75 4.04 27.26 9.41
N ILE A 76 3.23 28.06 10.09
CA ILE A 76 1.79 28.21 9.77
C ILE A 76 1.61 28.78 8.36
N ALA A 77 2.37 29.83 8.00
CA ALA A 77 2.34 30.41 6.66
C ALA A 77 2.74 29.41 5.58
N SER A 78 3.80 28.62 5.80
CA SER A 78 4.21 27.57 4.85
C SER A 78 3.13 26.50 4.64
N PHE A 79 2.44 26.10 5.72
CA PHE A 79 1.33 25.15 5.64
C PHE A 79 0.12 25.75 4.92
N LEU A 80 -0.23 27.02 5.19
CA LEU A 80 -1.31 27.71 4.51
C LEU A 80 -1.05 27.86 3.01
N VAL A 81 0.15 28.28 2.61
CA VAL A 81 0.55 28.36 1.19
C VAL A 81 0.44 26.99 0.54
N PHE A 82 0.87 25.92 1.22
CA PHE A 82 0.72 24.55 0.74
C PHE A 82 -0.75 24.16 0.54
N VAL A 83 -1.61 24.40 1.53
CA VAL A 83 -3.06 24.10 1.45
C VAL A 83 -3.71 24.88 0.31
N LEU A 84 -3.33 26.15 0.13
CA LEU A 84 -3.87 27.02 -0.92
C LEU A 84 -3.43 26.57 -2.32
N ALA A 85 -2.14 26.21 -2.48
CA ALA A 85 -1.63 25.62 -3.72
C ALA A 85 -2.32 24.28 -4.04
N LEU A 86 -2.52 23.43 -3.03
CA LEU A 86 -3.26 22.18 -3.19
C LEU A 86 -4.71 22.43 -3.62
N GLY A 87 -5.37 23.44 -3.03
CA GLY A 87 -6.72 23.87 -3.37
C GLY A 87 -6.84 24.34 -4.82
N ILE A 88 -5.87 25.13 -5.31
CA ILE A 88 -5.83 25.56 -6.71
C ILE A 88 -5.71 24.36 -7.66
N VAL A 89 -4.80 23.42 -7.37
CA VAL A 89 -4.64 22.20 -8.16
C VAL A 89 -5.94 21.39 -8.20
N VAL A 90 -6.61 21.24 -7.05
CA VAL A 90 -7.91 20.55 -6.96
C VAL A 90 -8.99 21.27 -7.75
N PHE A 91 -9.03 22.61 -7.72
CA PHE A 91 -9.99 23.42 -8.47
C PHE A 91 -9.85 23.22 -9.98
N PHE A 92 -8.63 23.33 -10.52
CA PHE A 92 -8.40 23.10 -11.96
C PHE A 92 -8.61 21.65 -12.38
N ALA A 93 -8.33 20.68 -11.50
CA ALA A 93 -8.59 19.27 -11.76
C ALA A 93 -10.07 18.89 -11.57
N SER A 94 -10.89 19.76 -10.95
CA SER A 94 -12.25 19.48 -10.46
C SER A 94 -13.17 18.72 -11.42
N PRO A 95 -13.32 19.09 -12.72
CA PRO A 95 -14.20 18.34 -13.62
C PRO A 95 -13.74 16.89 -13.87
N THR A 96 -12.42 16.68 -13.92
CA THR A 96 -11.82 15.33 -14.04
C THR A 96 -11.93 14.57 -12.71
N ILE A 97 -11.75 15.25 -11.58
CA ILE A 97 -11.93 14.70 -10.23
C ILE A 97 -13.37 14.23 -10.08
N GLY A 98 -14.36 15.06 -10.43
CA GLY A 98 -15.78 14.76 -10.27
C GLY A 98 -16.25 13.56 -11.10
N LYS A 99 -15.72 13.38 -12.32
CA LYS A 99 -15.96 12.14 -13.10
C LYS A 99 -15.36 10.92 -12.42
N LYS A 100 -14.13 11.02 -11.90
CA LYS A 100 -13.46 9.91 -11.19
C LYS A 100 -14.15 9.58 -9.86
N ILE A 101 -14.57 10.58 -9.08
CA ILE A 101 -15.31 10.38 -7.83
C ILE A 101 -16.60 9.61 -8.10
N ARG A 102 -17.39 10.02 -9.10
CA ARG A 102 -18.61 9.30 -9.48
C ARG A 102 -18.33 7.86 -9.91
N SER A 103 -17.26 7.64 -10.66
CA SER A 103 -16.82 6.28 -11.02
C SER A 103 -16.41 5.45 -9.78
N TYR A 104 -15.69 6.04 -8.83
CA TYR A 104 -15.33 5.36 -7.59
C TYR A 104 -16.53 5.07 -6.70
N GLN A 105 -17.48 6.01 -6.58
CA GLN A 105 -18.73 5.81 -5.86
C GLN A 105 -19.53 4.67 -6.50
N TYR A 106 -19.72 4.69 -7.81
CA TYR A 106 -20.37 3.61 -8.55
C TYR A 106 -19.67 2.26 -8.29
N ASN A 107 -18.35 2.20 -8.39
CA ASN A 107 -17.59 0.97 -8.15
C ASN A 107 -17.71 0.49 -6.70
N ALA A 108 -17.71 1.40 -5.72
CA ALA A 108 -17.89 1.05 -4.32
C ALA A 108 -19.29 0.50 -4.06
N THR A 109 -20.33 1.17 -4.58
CA THR A 109 -21.72 0.71 -4.48
C THR A 109 -21.91 -0.64 -5.17
N TYR A 110 -21.37 -0.80 -6.38
CA TYR A 110 -21.42 -2.07 -7.10
C TYR A 110 -20.67 -3.16 -6.34
N LEU A 111 -19.47 -2.89 -5.81
CA LEU A 111 -18.71 -3.85 -5.01
C LEU A 111 -19.54 -4.37 -3.83
N VAL A 112 -20.14 -3.46 -3.05
CA VAL A 112 -20.94 -3.80 -1.85
C VAL A 112 -22.23 -4.55 -2.20
N THR A 113 -22.89 -4.19 -3.30
CA THR A 113 -24.24 -4.70 -3.62
C THR A 113 -24.25 -5.98 -4.45
N LYS A 114 -23.36 -6.11 -5.44
CA LYS A 114 -23.33 -7.24 -6.38
C LYS A 114 -21.93 -7.83 -6.60
N GLY A 115 -20.90 -6.99 -6.54
CA GLY A 115 -19.54 -7.36 -6.88
C GLY A 115 -18.92 -8.40 -5.94
N TYR A 116 -19.31 -8.43 -4.66
CA TYR A 116 -18.89 -9.48 -3.71
C TYR A 116 -19.32 -10.87 -4.16
N GLU A 117 -20.59 -11.04 -4.49
CA GLU A 117 -21.17 -12.33 -4.86
C GLU A 117 -20.68 -12.79 -6.24
N GLU A 118 -20.71 -11.89 -7.24
CA GLU A 118 -20.29 -12.22 -8.61
C GLU A 118 -18.81 -12.63 -8.68
N ARG A 119 -17.93 -11.90 -7.98
CA ARG A 119 -16.48 -12.24 -7.98
C ARG A 119 -16.13 -13.40 -7.06
N ALA A 120 -16.90 -13.66 -6.01
CA ALA A 120 -16.76 -14.88 -5.22
C ALA A 120 -17.07 -16.11 -6.08
N LYS A 121 -18.17 -16.08 -6.83
CA LYS A 121 -18.55 -17.14 -7.80
C LYS A 121 -17.49 -17.34 -8.89
N GLN A 122 -17.04 -16.25 -9.54
CA GLN A 122 -15.98 -16.32 -10.56
C GLN A 122 -14.68 -16.95 -10.06
N ARG A 123 -14.41 -16.86 -8.76
CA ARG A 123 -13.16 -17.35 -8.14
C ARG A 123 -13.35 -18.59 -7.28
N ARG A 124 -14.48 -19.29 -7.45
CA ARG A 124 -14.82 -20.53 -6.73
C ARG A 124 -14.64 -20.39 -5.22
N ALA A 125 -15.10 -19.26 -4.68
CA ALA A 125 -14.95 -18.87 -3.28
C ALA A 125 -16.29 -18.51 -2.61
N ASP A 126 -17.38 -18.82 -3.28
CA ASP A 126 -18.77 -18.73 -2.84
C ASP A 126 -19.04 -19.48 -1.52
N GLY A 127 -18.35 -20.60 -1.27
CA GLY A 127 -18.44 -21.30 0.03
C GLY A 127 -17.72 -20.61 1.20
N VAL A 128 -16.88 -19.60 0.94
CA VAL A 128 -16.00 -18.95 1.94
C VAL A 128 -16.35 -17.48 2.15
N ILE A 129 -16.80 -16.79 1.10
CA ILE A 129 -17.16 -15.37 1.12
C ILE A 129 -18.67 -15.25 0.96
N ASP A 130 -19.34 -15.03 2.09
CA ASP A 130 -20.77 -14.77 2.15
C ASP A 130 -21.03 -13.26 2.14
N ALA A 131 -21.63 -12.76 1.05
CA ALA A 131 -21.95 -11.34 0.89
C ALA A 131 -23.02 -10.86 1.88
N SER A 132 -23.82 -11.77 2.46
CA SER A 132 -24.80 -11.42 3.49
C SER A 132 -24.14 -11.01 4.81
N ASN A 133 -22.89 -11.44 5.05
CA ASN A 133 -22.08 -11.05 6.21
C ASN A 133 -20.83 -10.28 5.78
N MET A 134 -21.02 -9.00 5.43
CA MET A 134 -19.97 -8.11 4.94
C MET A 134 -18.74 -8.02 5.86
N PRO A 135 -18.85 -7.92 7.21
CA PRO A 135 -17.68 -7.95 8.08
C PRO A 135 -16.84 -9.22 7.93
N LYS A 136 -17.49 -10.40 7.89
CA LYS A 136 -16.81 -11.68 7.66
C LYS A 136 -16.18 -11.73 6.27
N ALA A 137 -16.88 -11.28 5.24
CA ALA A 137 -16.37 -11.22 3.87
C ALA A 137 -15.13 -10.33 3.75
N ILE A 138 -15.14 -9.17 4.39
CA ILE A 138 -13.99 -8.25 4.44
C ILE A 138 -12.83 -8.94 5.17
N PHE A 139 -13.04 -9.51 6.36
CA PHE A 139 -11.98 -10.21 7.09
C PHE A 139 -11.38 -11.35 6.25
N MET A 140 -12.22 -12.21 5.66
CA MET A 140 -11.76 -13.32 4.82
C MET A 140 -11.02 -12.84 3.57
N SER A 141 -11.40 -11.69 2.98
CA SER A 141 -10.67 -11.12 1.85
C SER A 141 -9.25 -10.68 2.24
N HIS A 142 -9.05 -10.17 3.45
CA HIS A 142 -7.72 -9.85 3.98
C HIS A 142 -6.89 -11.11 4.23
N VAL A 143 -7.48 -12.11 4.89
CA VAL A 143 -6.83 -13.40 5.12
C VAL A 143 -6.39 -14.02 3.80
N ARG A 144 -7.28 -14.07 2.79
CA ARG A 144 -6.95 -14.56 1.46
C ARG A 144 -5.88 -13.71 0.79
N TYR A 145 -5.91 -12.40 0.92
CA TYR A 145 -4.87 -11.53 0.35
C TYR A 145 -3.48 -11.89 0.90
N VAL A 146 -3.37 -12.11 2.21
CA VAL A 146 -2.10 -12.45 2.88
C VAL A 146 -1.68 -13.89 2.61
N LEU A 147 -2.62 -14.84 2.62
CA LEU A 147 -2.33 -16.28 2.63
C LEU A 147 -2.52 -16.99 1.28
N THR A 148 -2.79 -16.30 0.20
CA THR A 148 -2.88 -16.93 -1.14
C THR A 148 -1.77 -16.43 -2.07
N PRO A 149 -1.35 -17.20 -3.07
CA PRO A 149 -1.52 -18.65 -3.15
C PRO A 149 -0.79 -19.34 -2.00
N MET A 150 -1.36 -20.43 -1.49
CA MET A 150 -0.63 -21.29 -0.56
C MET A 150 0.45 -22.06 -1.33
N PRO A 151 1.62 -22.36 -0.73
CA PRO A 151 2.69 -23.11 -1.40
C PRO A 151 2.18 -24.46 -1.94
N HIS A 152 1.30 -25.14 -1.20
CA HIS A 152 0.66 -26.39 -1.63
C HIS A 152 -0.06 -26.24 -2.98
N ALA A 153 -0.82 -25.17 -3.19
CA ALA A 153 -1.53 -24.94 -4.45
C ALA A 153 -0.59 -24.68 -5.63
N ILE A 154 0.63 -24.20 -5.39
CA ILE A 154 1.65 -24.05 -6.44
C ILE A 154 2.25 -25.42 -6.77
N VAL A 155 2.59 -26.20 -5.75
CA VAL A 155 3.11 -27.57 -5.89
C VAL A 155 2.12 -28.44 -6.65
N GLU A 156 0.83 -28.42 -6.29
CA GLU A 156 -0.23 -29.16 -6.96
C GLU A 156 -0.28 -28.85 -8.47
N ARG A 157 -0.17 -27.56 -8.84
CA ARG A 157 -0.10 -27.15 -10.25
C ARG A 157 1.17 -27.59 -10.96
N MET A 158 2.30 -27.66 -10.27
CA MET A 158 3.56 -28.15 -10.86
C MET A 158 3.50 -29.65 -11.18
N PHE A 159 2.68 -30.41 -10.47
CA PHE A 159 2.55 -31.86 -10.63
C PHE A 159 1.24 -32.29 -11.32
N SER A 160 0.30 -31.37 -11.56
CA SER A 160 -0.93 -31.67 -12.31
C SER A 160 -0.64 -31.95 -13.78
N SER A 161 -1.30 -32.96 -14.35
CA SER A 161 -1.20 -33.36 -15.76
C SER A 161 -1.70 -32.30 -16.76
N GLU A 162 -2.42 -31.28 -16.28
CA GLU A 162 -2.88 -30.11 -17.05
C GLU A 162 -1.83 -28.99 -17.08
N LEU A 163 -0.56 -29.31 -17.29
CA LEU A 163 0.54 -28.33 -17.31
C LEU A 163 0.54 -27.47 -18.59
N SER A 164 -0.58 -26.78 -18.86
CA SER A 164 -0.68 -25.68 -19.83
C SER A 164 -0.14 -24.38 -19.22
N THR A 165 0.91 -24.46 -18.39
CA THR A 165 1.50 -23.27 -17.78
C THR A 165 2.13 -22.41 -18.88
N GLU A 166 1.46 -21.32 -19.21
CA GLU A 166 1.85 -20.28 -20.18
C GLU A 166 3.32 -19.81 -20.02
N TYR A 167 3.93 -20.02 -18.84
CA TYR A 167 5.30 -19.59 -18.49
C TYR A 167 6.26 -20.71 -18.05
N GLY A 168 5.85 -21.99 -18.13
CA GLY A 168 6.69 -23.16 -17.83
C GLY A 168 7.03 -23.42 -16.35
N ILE A 169 7.68 -24.56 -16.09
CA ILE A 169 8.02 -25.09 -14.75
C ILE A 169 8.95 -24.15 -13.98
N THR A 170 9.95 -23.56 -14.64
CA THR A 170 10.92 -22.65 -14.00
C THR A 170 10.23 -21.43 -13.37
N SER A 171 9.21 -20.89 -14.03
CA SER A 171 8.40 -19.79 -13.49
C SER A 171 7.64 -20.22 -12.23
N GLU A 172 7.02 -21.41 -12.23
CA GLU A 172 6.32 -21.91 -11.04
C GLU A 172 7.28 -22.23 -9.89
N ALA A 173 8.48 -22.75 -10.17
CA ALA A 173 9.53 -22.96 -9.16
C ALA A 173 9.97 -21.64 -8.50
N LEU A 174 10.18 -20.59 -9.29
CA LEU A 174 10.50 -19.26 -8.75
C LEU A 174 9.34 -18.68 -7.92
N ARG A 175 8.10 -18.88 -8.36
CA ARG A 175 6.89 -18.50 -7.58
C ARG A 175 6.82 -19.25 -6.26
N LEU A 176 7.10 -20.56 -6.26
CA LEU A 176 7.14 -21.37 -5.04
C LEU A 176 8.21 -20.85 -4.08
N TYR A 177 9.43 -20.65 -4.56
CA TYR A 177 10.54 -20.13 -3.76
C TYR A 177 10.21 -18.77 -3.14
N THR A 178 9.74 -17.81 -3.96
CA THR A 178 9.35 -16.48 -3.46
C THR A 178 8.23 -16.55 -2.43
N GLN A 179 7.28 -17.46 -2.61
CA GLN A 179 6.19 -17.68 -1.66
C GLN A 179 6.71 -18.28 -0.34
N LEU A 180 7.61 -19.27 -0.38
CA LEU A 180 8.23 -19.85 0.82
C LEU A 180 9.00 -18.81 1.62
N VAL A 181 9.81 -17.97 0.96
CA VAL A 181 10.54 -16.86 1.61
C VAL A 181 9.56 -15.87 2.26
N TYR A 182 8.49 -15.51 1.55
CA TYR A 182 7.44 -14.64 2.06
C TYR A 182 6.79 -15.21 3.33
N TYR A 183 6.39 -16.49 3.34
CA TYR A 183 5.80 -17.13 4.52
C TYR A 183 6.77 -17.22 5.69
N PHE A 184 8.02 -17.58 5.43
CA PHE A 184 9.07 -17.60 6.45
C PHE A 184 9.19 -16.23 7.14
N ILE A 185 9.27 -15.15 6.35
CA ILE A 185 9.33 -13.78 6.86
C ILE A 185 8.07 -13.44 7.67
N LEU A 186 6.89 -13.75 7.14
CA LEU A 186 5.61 -13.46 7.79
C LEU A 186 5.53 -14.15 9.16
N ILE A 187 5.81 -15.45 9.21
CA ILE A 187 5.80 -16.24 10.45
C ILE A 187 6.83 -15.69 11.45
N TRP A 188 8.04 -15.38 10.98
CA TRP A 188 9.07 -14.80 11.83
C TRP A 188 8.63 -13.48 12.45
N LEU A 189 8.02 -12.58 11.67
CA LEU A 189 7.51 -11.29 12.16
C LEU A 189 6.40 -11.48 13.21
N LEU A 190 5.50 -12.44 13.01
CA LEU A 190 4.43 -12.78 13.95
C LEU A 190 4.97 -13.30 15.29
N PHE A 191 6.03 -14.12 15.29
CA PHE A 191 6.68 -14.54 16.52
C PHE A 191 7.54 -13.45 17.18
N ASN A 192 7.91 -12.39 16.44
CA ASN A 192 8.81 -11.34 16.92
C ASN A 192 8.13 -9.96 17.04
N LEU A 193 6.82 -9.90 17.26
CA LEU A 193 6.05 -8.64 17.30
C LEU A 193 6.63 -7.57 18.24
N ARG A 194 7.16 -7.96 19.40
CA ARG A 194 7.79 -7.02 20.35
C ARG A 194 9.01 -6.32 19.75
N THR A 195 9.84 -7.05 19.00
CA THR A 195 11.03 -6.52 18.32
C THR A 195 10.62 -5.65 17.14
N VAL A 196 9.59 -6.07 16.38
CA VAL A 196 9.03 -5.28 15.27
C VAL A 196 8.51 -3.93 15.78
N TYR A 197 7.69 -3.95 16.84
CA TYR A 197 7.15 -2.73 17.43
C TYR A 197 8.25 -1.76 17.91
N ARG A 198 9.28 -2.27 18.58
CA ARG A 198 10.43 -1.45 19.01
C ARG A 198 11.18 -0.85 17.82
N SER A 199 11.44 -1.65 16.79
CA SER A 199 12.11 -1.20 15.58
C SER A 199 11.32 -0.07 14.91
N LEU A 200 10.00 -0.22 14.80
CA LEU A 200 9.09 0.80 14.26
C LEU A 200 9.13 2.11 15.03
N ARG A 201 9.32 2.09 16.36
CA ARG A 201 9.37 3.33 17.16
C ARG A 201 10.58 4.19 16.83
N ILE A 202 11.71 3.57 16.48
CA ILE A 202 13.00 4.24 16.24
C ILE A 202 13.07 4.86 14.84
N LEU A 203 12.24 4.37 13.90
CA LEU A 203 12.23 4.87 12.54
C LEU A 203 11.97 6.39 12.47
N VAL A 204 12.65 7.03 11.53
CA VAL A 204 12.42 8.45 11.23
C VAL A 204 11.07 8.64 10.51
N PHE A 205 10.61 9.88 10.41
CA PHE A 205 9.34 10.24 9.78
C PHE A 205 9.17 9.62 8.39
N GLU A 206 10.17 9.78 7.52
CA GLU A 206 10.13 9.30 6.13
C GLU A 206 9.90 7.79 6.04
N GLN A 207 10.61 7.03 6.88
CA GLN A 207 10.50 5.57 6.95
C GLN A 207 9.12 5.16 7.45
N LYS A 208 8.60 5.81 8.50
CA LYS A 208 7.26 5.53 9.04
C LYS A 208 6.16 5.81 8.01
N ALA A 209 6.20 6.98 7.37
CA ALA A 209 5.25 7.36 6.33
C ALA A 209 5.30 6.39 5.14
N PHE A 210 6.50 5.98 4.71
CA PHE A 210 6.65 5.00 3.64
C PHE A 210 6.07 3.62 4.03
N LEU A 211 6.35 3.12 5.23
CA LEU A 211 5.79 1.83 5.67
C LEU A 211 4.26 1.87 5.81
N LEU A 212 3.71 2.97 6.31
CA LEU A 212 2.25 3.16 6.37
C LEU A 212 1.64 3.24 4.97
N TRP A 213 2.31 3.91 4.04
CA TRP A 213 1.89 3.92 2.64
C TRP A 213 1.84 2.51 2.05
N LEU A 214 2.87 1.68 2.27
CA LEU A 214 2.87 0.27 1.85
C LEU A 214 1.76 -0.55 2.52
N LEU A 215 1.52 -0.30 3.81
CA LEU A 215 0.45 -0.98 4.55
C LEU A 215 -0.93 -0.64 4.01
N ALA A 216 -1.15 0.57 3.50
CA ALA A 216 -2.43 0.98 2.92
C ALA A 216 -2.86 0.10 1.74
N PHE A 217 -1.91 -0.55 1.03
CA PHE A 217 -2.23 -1.47 -0.06
C PHE A 217 -2.97 -2.71 0.43
N LEU A 218 -2.76 -3.13 1.69
CA LEU A 218 -3.43 -4.30 2.24
C LEU A 218 -4.96 -4.17 2.18
N PRO A 219 -5.61 -3.20 2.85
CA PRO A 219 -7.07 -3.07 2.81
C PRO A 219 -7.61 -2.71 1.42
N ILE A 220 -6.85 -1.95 0.64
CA ILE A 220 -7.29 -1.53 -0.69
C ILE A 220 -7.39 -2.73 -1.62
N TYR A 221 -6.32 -3.51 -1.73
CA TYR A 221 -6.26 -4.62 -2.68
C TYR A 221 -6.93 -5.88 -2.15
N SER A 222 -6.97 -6.10 -0.83
CA SER A 222 -7.72 -7.20 -0.24
C SER A 222 -9.21 -7.08 -0.57
N ILE A 223 -9.80 -5.90 -0.38
CA ILE A 223 -11.22 -5.63 -0.63
C ILE A 223 -11.47 -5.56 -2.13
N ALA A 224 -10.71 -4.74 -2.87
CA ALA A 224 -10.96 -4.53 -4.30
C ALA A 224 -10.78 -5.81 -5.14
N HIS A 225 -9.96 -6.76 -4.67
CA HIS A 225 -9.74 -8.03 -5.34
C HIS A 225 -10.06 -9.23 -4.45
N PHE A 226 -10.95 -9.13 -3.45
CA PHE A 226 -11.47 -10.29 -2.70
C PHE A 226 -10.39 -11.29 -2.23
N GLY A 227 -9.20 -10.79 -1.89
CA GLY A 227 -8.00 -11.56 -1.59
C GLY A 227 -7.34 -12.37 -2.72
N GLY A 228 -8.03 -12.62 -3.83
CA GLY A 228 -7.51 -13.30 -5.03
C GLY A 228 -6.80 -12.33 -5.99
N SER A 229 -5.74 -11.68 -5.55
CA SER A 229 -5.01 -10.72 -6.38
C SER A 229 -3.81 -11.36 -7.07
N HIS A 230 -3.47 -10.87 -8.28
CA HIS A 230 -2.22 -11.22 -8.95
C HIS A 230 -1.03 -10.88 -8.04
N GLN A 231 0.05 -11.66 -8.14
CA GLN A 231 1.26 -11.50 -7.30
C GLN A 231 1.83 -10.07 -7.34
N ARG A 232 1.74 -9.39 -8.49
CA ARG A 232 2.13 -7.97 -8.65
C ARG A 232 1.41 -7.03 -7.67
N LEU A 233 0.15 -7.29 -7.35
CA LEU A 233 -0.63 -6.46 -6.44
C LEU A 233 -0.24 -6.69 -4.98
N LYS A 234 0.38 -7.84 -4.66
CA LYS A 234 0.87 -8.19 -3.32
C LYS A 234 2.27 -7.64 -3.04
N LEU A 235 3.02 -7.30 -4.09
CA LEU A 235 4.40 -6.82 -3.99
C LEU A 235 4.59 -5.66 -2.98
N PRO A 236 3.72 -4.64 -2.90
CA PRO A 236 3.86 -3.59 -1.87
C PRO A 236 3.82 -4.13 -0.44
N PHE A 237 2.93 -5.09 -0.17
CA PHE A 237 2.81 -5.73 1.14
C PHE A 237 3.98 -6.68 1.41
N GLN A 238 4.44 -7.44 0.40
CA GLN A 238 5.63 -8.28 0.52
C GLN A 238 6.88 -7.45 0.82
N LEU A 239 7.02 -6.29 0.17
CA LEU A 239 8.10 -5.34 0.42
C LEU A 239 8.03 -4.77 1.84
N LEU A 240 6.82 -4.44 2.33
CA LEU A 240 6.62 -4.03 3.72
C LEU A 240 7.16 -5.09 4.69
N LEU A 241 6.77 -6.35 4.52
CA LEU A 241 7.24 -7.44 5.39
C LEU A 241 8.76 -7.61 5.31
N LEU A 242 9.34 -7.57 4.10
CA LEU A 242 10.79 -7.68 3.91
C LEU A 242 11.53 -6.55 4.64
N ILE A 243 11.07 -5.31 4.50
CA ILE A 243 11.66 -4.15 5.17
C ILE A 243 11.58 -4.31 6.69
N LEU A 244 10.40 -4.67 7.21
CA LEU A 244 10.21 -4.89 8.65
C LEU A 244 11.12 -5.99 9.18
N PHE A 245 11.31 -7.07 8.41
CA PHE A 245 12.22 -8.16 8.77
C PHE A 245 13.67 -7.70 8.86
N ILE A 246 14.17 -6.98 7.84
CA ILE A 246 15.53 -6.45 7.82
C ILE A 246 15.77 -5.51 9.00
N TYR A 247 14.89 -4.53 9.22
CA TYR A 247 15.02 -3.60 10.35
C TYR A 247 14.99 -4.32 11.70
N SER A 248 14.07 -5.27 11.87
CA SER A 248 13.92 -6.00 13.13
C SER A 248 15.13 -6.90 13.43
N ARG A 249 15.70 -7.54 12.41
CA ARG A 249 16.92 -8.35 12.55
C ARG A 249 18.13 -7.49 12.87
N HIS A 250 18.30 -6.36 12.19
CA HIS A 250 19.40 -5.44 12.45
C HIS A 250 19.33 -4.86 13.86
N PHE A 251 18.12 -4.47 14.32
CA PHE A 251 17.91 -3.99 15.68
C PHE A 251 18.21 -5.04 16.75
N LYS A 252 17.84 -6.31 16.51
CA LYS A 252 18.16 -7.41 17.44
C LYS A 252 19.68 -7.58 17.59
N LYS A 253 20.43 -7.56 16.48
CA LYS A 253 21.89 -7.72 16.48
C LYS A 253 22.61 -6.62 17.26
N MET A 254 22.19 -5.36 17.13
CA MET A 254 22.80 -4.22 17.86
C MET A 254 22.60 -4.28 19.38
N ARG A 255 21.74 -5.16 19.90
CA ARG A 255 21.52 -5.33 21.34
C ARG A 255 22.32 -6.48 21.94
N GLU A 256 22.78 -7.40 21.10
CA GLU A 256 23.58 -8.57 21.48
C GLU A 256 25.09 -8.27 21.47
N ILE A 257 25.46 -7.10 20.93
CA ILE A 257 26.80 -6.49 20.98
C ILE A 257 26.80 -5.46 22.11
#